data_AF-A0A934QU58-F1
#
_entry.id   AF-A0A934QU58-F1
#
_cell.length_a   1.000
_cell.length_b   1.000
_cell.length_c   1.000
_cell.angle_alpha   90.00
_cell.angle_beta   90.00
_cell.angle_gamma   90.00
#
_symmetry.space_group_name_H-M   'P 1'
#
loop_
_entity.id
_entity.type
_entity.pdbx_description
1 polymer ?
#
loop_
_entity_poly.entity_id
_entity_poly.type
_entity_poly.pdbx_seq_one_letter_code
_entity_poly.pdbx_strand_id
1 'polypeptide(L)'
;MSREARRDDLIVAALELFSTRAPDDVSVEDVTARADVSRALFYRYFASVRELQVAALRSVVDGLLARLAQREEGSPYERLRAAVRALADVAAEHRAGYVALVRSGSAVATSETNAIVDEVRDGAVAVILADTGVERPSPMLLTTLRCWTVVVEGTLLTWLQEGGLEREHLDEWLVDQLVAMVGVTEHHERDTTMSSALRPPG
;
A
#
# COMPACT_ATOMS: atom_id res chain seq x y z
N MET A 1 -6.70 16.14 27.38
CA MET A 1 -6.54 15.46 26.07
C MET A 1 -7.15 16.34 25.00
N SER A 2 -6.44 16.57 23.89
CA SER A 2 -6.93 17.42 22.80
C SER A 2 -8.06 16.72 22.03
N ARG A 3 -8.82 17.48 21.24
CA ARG A 3 -9.88 16.95 20.37
C ARG A 3 -9.33 15.95 19.36
N GLU A 4 -8.11 16.18 18.86
CA GLU A 4 -7.39 15.31 17.91
C GLU A 4 -6.99 13.98 18.55
N ALA A 5 -6.43 13.98 19.76
CA ALA A 5 -6.03 12.76 20.45
C ALA A 5 -7.19 11.74 20.56
N ARG A 6 -8.42 12.21 20.79
CA ARG A 6 -9.61 11.32 20.86
C ARG A 6 -10.09 10.81 19.50
N ARG A 7 -9.83 11.57 18.43
CA ARG A 7 -10.10 11.10 17.07
C ARG A 7 -9.11 10.00 16.70
N ASP A 8 -7.84 10.18 17.08
CA ASP A 8 -6.78 9.22 16.81
C ASP A 8 -6.96 7.94 17.61
N ASP A 9 -7.40 8.01 18.88
CA ASP A 9 -7.78 6.84 19.69
C ASP A 9 -8.81 5.94 18.96
N LEU A 10 -9.83 6.56 18.33
CA LEU A 10 -10.85 5.84 17.54
C LEU A 10 -10.28 5.21 16.28
N ILE A 11 -9.34 5.88 15.61
CA ILE A 11 -8.64 5.36 14.42
C ILE A 11 -7.76 4.18 14.78
N VAL A 12 -6.97 4.28 15.86
CA VAL A 12 -6.13 3.20 16.36
C VAL A 12 -6.99 1.98 16.71
N ALA A 13 -8.08 2.19 17.46
CA ALA A 13 -9.00 1.11 17.78
C ALA A 13 -9.57 0.45 16.52
N ALA A 14 -9.96 1.22 15.51
CA ALA A 14 -10.46 0.68 14.26
C ALA A 14 -9.40 -0.15 13.50
N LEU A 15 -8.16 0.34 13.40
CA LEU A 15 -7.06 -0.37 12.76
C LEU A 15 -6.77 -1.72 13.41
N GLU A 16 -6.80 -1.78 14.75
CA GLU A 16 -6.63 -3.02 15.50
C GLU A 16 -7.77 -4.00 15.20
N LEU A 17 -9.02 -3.54 15.06
CA LEU A 17 -10.14 -4.40 14.70
C LEU A 17 -10.05 -4.89 13.24
N PHE A 18 -9.67 -4.01 12.32
CA PHE A 18 -9.52 -4.35 10.89
C PHE A 18 -8.31 -5.23 10.58
N SER A 19 -7.38 -5.41 11.53
CA SER A 19 -6.26 -6.35 11.37
C SER A 19 -6.73 -7.81 11.31
N THR A 20 -7.82 -8.13 12.01
CA THR A 20 -8.32 -9.50 12.20
C THR A 20 -9.72 -9.74 11.67
N ARG A 21 -10.52 -8.69 11.48
CA ARG A 21 -11.91 -8.76 11.00
C ARG A 21 -12.09 -7.98 9.71
N ALA A 22 -12.98 -8.45 8.84
CA ALA A 22 -13.34 -7.68 7.66
C ALA A 22 -14.05 -6.38 8.09
N PRO A 23 -13.92 -5.27 7.33
CA PRO A 23 -14.52 -4.00 7.72
C PRO A 23 -16.03 -4.05 7.92
N ASP A 24 -16.74 -4.89 7.16
CA ASP A 24 -18.19 -5.05 7.25
C ASP A 24 -18.64 -5.79 8.53
N ASP A 25 -17.72 -6.48 9.22
CA ASP A 25 -17.99 -7.20 10.46
C ASP A 25 -17.74 -6.34 11.72
N VAL A 26 -17.35 -5.06 11.56
CA VAL A 26 -17.04 -4.15 12.66
C VAL A 26 -18.20 -3.18 12.89
N SER A 27 -18.75 -3.18 14.11
CA SER A 27 -19.82 -2.27 14.52
C SER A 27 -19.30 -1.03 15.25
N VAL A 28 -20.17 -0.02 15.43
CA VAL A 28 -19.85 1.15 16.27
C VAL A 28 -19.58 0.71 17.71
N GLU A 29 -20.35 -0.27 18.20
CA GLU A 29 -20.22 -0.86 19.52
C GLU A 29 -18.82 -1.47 19.71
N ASP A 30 -18.34 -2.25 18.74
CA ASP A 30 -16.98 -2.81 18.76
C ASP A 30 -15.90 -1.74 18.92
N VAL A 31 -15.97 -0.67 18.11
CA VAL A 31 -14.99 0.42 18.14
C VAL A 31 -15.04 1.15 19.47
N THR A 32 -16.23 1.50 19.95
CA THR A 32 -16.41 2.24 21.20
C THR A 32 -15.93 1.45 22.41
N ALA A 33 -16.20 0.14 22.45
CA ALA A 33 -15.67 -0.75 23.47
C ALA A 33 -14.14 -0.86 23.39
N ARG A 34 -13.58 -0.94 22.19
CA ARG A 34 -12.13 -1.07 22.00
C ARG A 34 -11.35 0.19 22.32
N ALA A 35 -11.93 1.37 22.07
CA ALA A 35 -11.33 2.67 22.37
C ALA A 35 -11.61 3.16 23.81
N ASP A 36 -12.44 2.45 24.58
CA ASP A 36 -12.95 2.87 25.88
C ASP A 36 -13.63 4.26 25.84
N VAL A 37 -14.59 4.41 24.93
CA VAL A 37 -15.32 5.66 24.72
C VAL A 37 -16.82 5.43 24.59
N SER A 38 -17.61 6.49 24.76
CA SER A 38 -19.06 6.42 24.57
C SER A 38 -19.45 6.45 23.08
N ARG A 39 -20.61 5.87 22.76
CA ARG A 39 -21.25 5.99 21.44
C ARG A 39 -21.50 7.44 21.03
N ALA A 40 -21.84 8.30 21.98
CA ALA A 40 -21.98 9.74 21.74
C ALA A 40 -20.65 10.39 21.33
N LEU A 41 -19.52 9.92 21.88
CA LEU A 41 -18.20 10.40 21.49
C LEU A 41 -17.86 9.96 20.07
N PHE A 42 -18.14 8.70 19.71
CA PHE A 42 -17.95 8.21 18.34
C PHE A 42 -18.66 9.10 17.33
N TYR A 43 -19.97 9.34 17.51
CA TYR A 43 -20.77 10.14 16.58
C TYR A 43 -20.41 11.62 16.54
N ARG A 44 -19.61 12.10 17.50
CA ARG A 44 -19.04 13.44 17.45
C ARG A 44 -17.91 13.57 16.41
N TYR A 45 -17.25 12.47 16.08
CA TYR A 45 -16.11 12.44 15.15
C TYR A 45 -16.41 11.75 13.83
N PHE A 46 -17.23 10.69 13.86
CA PHE A 46 -17.54 9.90 12.68
C PHE A 46 -19.05 9.63 12.63
N ALA A 47 -19.69 9.96 11.52
CA ALA A 47 -21.10 9.70 11.28
C ALA A 47 -21.39 8.20 11.09
N SER A 48 -20.39 7.40 10.73
CA SER A 48 -20.52 5.96 10.50
C SER A 48 -19.19 5.20 10.66
N VAL A 49 -19.25 3.87 10.79
CA VAL A 49 -18.06 3.01 10.71
C VAL A 49 -17.39 3.14 9.34
N ARG A 50 -18.17 3.39 8.27
CA ARG A 50 -17.62 3.60 6.93
C ARG A 50 -16.70 4.82 6.86
N GLU A 51 -17.12 5.94 7.46
CA GLU A 51 -16.28 7.14 7.53
C GLU A 51 -15.00 6.90 8.35
N LEU A 52 -15.13 6.17 9.46
CA LEU A 52 -13.97 5.75 10.27
C LEU A 52 -13.04 4.82 9.49
N GLN A 53 -13.58 3.90 8.68
CA GLN A 53 -12.79 3.01 7.83
C GLN A 53 -11.97 3.81 6.79
N VAL A 54 -12.58 4.81 6.16
CA VAL A 54 -11.87 5.70 5.23
C VAL A 54 -10.76 6.47 5.96
N ALA A 55 -11.03 7.01 7.14
CA ALA A 55 -10.03 7.72 7.94
C ALA A 55 -8.89 6.80 8.41
N ALA A 56 -9.19 5.56 8.80
CA ALA A 56 -8.21 4.57 9.17
C ALA A 56 -7.32 4.17 7.97
N LEU A 57 -7.93 3.92 6.81
CA LEU A 57 -7.19 3.64 5.58
C LEU A 57 -6.28 4.82 5.18
N ARG A 58 -6.78 6.06 5.28
CA ARG A 58 -5.97 7.27 5.07
C ARG A 58 -4.77 7.31 6.01
N SER A 59 -4.97 7.06 7.31
CA SER A 59 -3.87 7.03 8.28
C SER A 59 -2.78 6.03 7.92
N VAL A 60 -3.15 4.85 7.40
CA VAL A 60 -2.19 3.81 6.97
C VAL A 60 -1.47 4.25 5.70
N VAL A 61 -2.19 4.76 4.71
CA VAL A 61 -1.62 5.22 3.44
C VAL A 61 -0.68 6.41 3.62
N ASP A 62 -1.06 7.39 4.44
CA ASP A 62 -0.21 8.54 4.73
C ASP A 62 1.09 8.10 5.42
N GLY A 63 1.00 7.14 6.35
CA GLY A 63 2.16 6.52 6.99
C GLY A 63 3.06 5.78 6.00
N LEU A 64 2.48 5.01 5.07
CA LEU A 64 3.22 4.31 4.03
C LEU A 64 3.92 5.30 3.08
N LEU A 65 3.20 6.30 2.56
CA LEU A 65 3.75 7.32 1.68
C LEU A 65 4.85 8.13 2.36
N ALA A 66 4.70 8.45 3.64
CA ALA A 66 5.75 9.12 4.42
C ALA A 66 7.01 8.26 4.53
N ARG A 67 6.87 6.93 4.73
CA ARG A 67 8.01 6.00 4.74
C ARG A 67 8.66 5.89 3.37
N LEU A 68 7.88 5.84 2.29
CA LEU A 68 8.40 5.79 0.92
C LEU A 68 9.10 7.10 0.50
N ALA A 69 8.65 8.24 1.04
CA ALA A 69 9.28 9.54 0.78
C ALA A 69 10.60 9.73 1.55
N GLN A 70 10.84 8.96 2.61
CA GLN A 70 12.14 8.94 3.29
C GLN A 70 13.15 8.27 2.36
N ARG A 71 14.10 9.07 1.86
CA ARG A 71 15.19 8.54 1.04
C ARG A 71 16.15 7.76 1.92
N GLU A 72 15.99 6.45 1.90
CA GLU A 72 16.97 5.50 2.44
C GLU A 72 18.31 5.61 1.67
N GLU A 73 19.41 5.32 2.34
CA GLU A 73 20.72 5.21 1.68
C GLU A 73 20.77 3.95 0.81
N GLY A 74 21.63 3.93 -0.21
CA GLY A 74 21.86 2.74 -1.06
C GLY A 74 21.57 2.95 -2.54
N SER A 75 21.57 1.86 -3.30
CA SER A 75 21.22 1.82 -4.72
C SER A 75 19.70 1.93 -4.95
N PRO A 76 19.24 2.33 -6.15
CA PRO A 76 17.80 2.32 -6.49
C PRO A 76 17.15 0.95 -6.28
N TYR A 77 17.88 -0.13 -6.53
CA TYR A 77 17.44 -1.50 -6.27
C TYR A 77 17.17 -1.76 -4.78
N GLU A 78 18.12 -1.41 -3.90
CA GLU A 78 17.98 -1.60 -2.45
C GLU A 78 16.83 -0.77 -1.87
N ARG A 79 16.68 0.49 -2.33
CA ARG A 79 15.56 1.34 -1.91
C ARG A 79 14.21 0.77 -2.34
N LEU A 80 14.11 0.27 -3.58
CA LEU A 80 12.88 -0.36 -4.04
C LEU A 80 12.56 -1.65 -3.28
N ARG A 81 13.58 -2.47 -2.95
CA ARG A 81 13.39 -3.62 -2.06
C ARG A 81 12.85 -3.20 -0.70
N ALA A 82 13.42 -2.16 -0.09
CA ALA A 82 12.93 -1.63 1.18
C ALA A 82 11.48 -1.14 1.10
N ALA A 83 11.11 -0.47 0.00
CA ALA A 83 9.73 -0.05 -0.26
C ALA A 83 8.76 -1.23 -0.36
N VAL A 84 9.13 -2.29 -1.10
CA VAL A 84 8.31 -3.51 -1.21
C VAL A 84 8.17 -4.22 0.13
N ARG A 85 9.25 -4.29 0.93
CA ARG A 85 9.19 -4.83 2.30
C ARG A 85 8.23 -4.03 3.17
N ALA A 86 8.33 -2.69 3.16
CA ALA A 86 7.45 -1.83 3.96
C ALA A 86 5.96 -2.03 3.59
N LEU A 87 5.64 -2.20 2.30
CA LEU A 87 4.27 -2.51 1.87
C LEU A 87 3.84 -3.92 2.34
N ALA A 88 4.71 -4.91 2.25
CA ALA A 88 4.44 -6.26 2.74
C ALA A 88 4.22 -6.29 4.26
N ASP A 89 4.97 -5.49 5.02
CA ASP A 89 4.79 -5.32 6.47
C ASP A 89 3.39 -4.78 6.79
N VAL A 90 2.99 -3.70 6.11
CA VAL A 90 1.66 -3.07 6.27
C VAL A 90 0.55 -4.05 5.87
N ALA A 91 0.73 -4.77 4.77
CA ALA A 91 -0.25 -5.76 4.32
C ALA A 91 -0.40 -6.92 5.32
N ALA A 92 0.68 -7.35 5.96
CA ALA A 92 0.66 -8.39 6.99
C ALA A 92 0.03 -7.89 8.30
N GLU A 93 0.37 -6.68 8.74
CA GLU A 93 -0.18 -6.04 9.94
C GLU A 93 -1.70 -5.85 9.82
N HIS A 94 -2.19 -5.47 8.64
CA HIS A 94 -3.60 -5.23 8.36
C HIS A 94 -4.22 -6.30 7.45
N ARG A 95 -3.85 -7.57 7.62
CA ARG A 95 -4.20 -8.68 6.72
C ARG A 95 -5.67 -8.72 6.29
N ALA A 96 -6.61 -8.70 7.24
CA ALA A 96 -8.04 -8.82 6.91
C ALA A 96 -8.53 -7.60 6.10
N GLY A 97 -8.15 -6.39 6.52
CA GLY A 97 -8.43 -5.15 5.79
C GLY A 97 -7.82 -5.11 4.39
N TYR A 98 -6.55 -5.52 4.25
CA TYR A 98 -5.85 -5.58 2.96
C TYR A 98 -6.54 -6.57 2.00
N VAL A 99 -6.83 -7.78 2.47
CA VAL A 99 -7.53 -8.81 1.68
C VAL A 99 -8.90 -8.31 1.22
N ALA A 100 -9.67 -7.68 2.10
CA ALA A 100 -10.98 -7.13 1.78
C ALA A 100 -10.86 -6.02 0.72
N LEU A 101 -9.91 -5.10 0.91
CA LEU A 101 -9.66 -3.97 0.02
C LEU A 101 -9.33 -4.44 -1.40
N VAL A 102 -8.32 -5.30 -1.57
CA VAL A 102 -7.87 -5.74 -2.89
C VAL A 102 -8.93 -6.60 -3.60
N ARG A 103 -9.63 -7.49 -2.88
CA ARG A 103 -10.73 -8.29 -3.47
C ARG A 103 -11.95 -7.44 -3.88
N SER A 104 -12.27 -6.42 -3.09
CA SER A 104 -13.44 -5.57 -3.32
C SER A 104 -13.35 -4.68 -4.56
N GLY A 105 -12.16 -4.57 -5.17
CA GLY A 105 -11.87 -3.85 -6.40
C GLY A 105 -12.63 -4.32 -7.66
N SER A 106 -13.53 -5.31 -7.54
CA SER A 106 -14.45 -5.73 -8.61
C SER A 106 -15.95 -5.60 -8.30
N ALA A 107 -16.37 -5.30 -7.05
CA ALA A 107 -17.81 -5.18 -6.73
C ALA A 107 -18.19 -4.33 -5.50
N VAL A 108 -17.29 -4.05 -4.55
CA VAL A 108 -17.66 -3.51 -3.21
C VAL A 108 -16.83 -2.29 -2.77
N ALA A 109 -15.78 -1.90 -3.50
CA ALA A 109 -15.03 -0.69 -3.19
C ALA A 109 -15.80 0.58 -3.61
N THR A 110 -15.95 1.56 -2.71
CA THR A 110 -16.49 2.88 -3.10
C THR A 110 -15.42 3.69 -3.86
N SER A 111 -15.85 4.66 -4.66
CA SER A 111 -14.96 5.58 -5.39
C SER A 111 -13.89 6.22 -4.48
N GLU A 112 -14.24 6.52 -3.23
CA GLU A 112 -13.34 7.14 -2.26
C GLU A 112 -12.20 6.21 -1.82
N THR A 113 -12.48 4.96 -1.46
CA THR A 113 -11.44 3.99 -1.10
C THR A 113 -10.55 3.65 -2.29
N ASN A 114 -11.11 3.58 -3.50
CA ASN A 114 -10.31 3.39 -4.72
C ASN A 114 -9.34 4.55 -4.95
N ALA A 115 -9.80 5.79 -4.78
CA ALA A 115 -8.92 6.96 -4.90
C ALA A 115 -7.74 6.91 -3.92
N ILE A 116 -7.95 6.43 -2.69
CA ILE A 116 -6.87 6.26 -1.71
C ILE A 116 -5.83 5.24 -2.17
N VAL A 117 -6.28 4.12 -2.74
CA VAL A 117 -5.36 3.09 -3.26
C VAL A 117 -4.63 3.58 -4.50
N ASP A 118 -5.31 4.30 -5.39
CA ASP A 118 -4.71 4.88 -6.59
C ASP A 118 -3.60 5.87 -6.23
N GLU A 119 -3.74 6.63 -5.14
CA GLU A 119 -2.66 7.49 -4.63
C GLU A 119 -1.41 6.71 -4.20
N VAL A 120 -1.57 5.52 -3.60
CA VAL A 120 -0.42 4.64 -3.27
C VAL A 120 0.27 4.15 -4.54
N ARG A 121 -0.51 3.74 -5.55
CA ARG A 121 0.01 3.27 -6.84
C ARG A 121 0.77 4.36 -7.57
N ASP A 122 0.18 5.55 -7.68
CA ASP A 122 0.79 6.69 -8.34
C ASP A 122 2.04 7.16 -7.55
N GLY A 123 1.98 7.16 -6.22
CA GLY A 123 3.13 7.45 -5.35
C GLY A 123 4.28 6.47 -5.54
N ALA A 124 4.01 5.17 -5.62
CA ALA A 124 5.02 4.15 -5.88
C ALA A 124 5.70 4.34 -7.25
N VAL A 125 4.93 4.62 -8.30
CA VAL A 125 5.47 4.94 -9.63
C VAL A 125 6.36 6.19 -9.59
N ALA A 126 5.92 7.23 -8.90
CA ALA A 126 6.69 8.47 -8.75
C ALA A 126 8.03 8.25 -8.03
N VAL A 127 8.05 7.44 -6.95
CA VAL A 127 9.26 7.07 -6.23
C VAL A 127 10.23 6.31 -7.13
N ILE A 128 9.75 5.32 -7.88
CA ILE A 128 10.58 4.53 -8.79
C ILE A 128 11.24 5.43 -9.86
N LEU A 129 10.47 6.33 -10.46
CA LEU A 129 10.98 7.27 -11.46
C LEU A 129 12.03 8.23 -10.86
N ALA A 130 11.76 8.77 -9.68
CA ALA A 130 12.67 9.65 -8.96
C ALA A 130 13.98 8.96 -8.58
N ASP A 131 13.93 7.68 -8.21
CA ASP A 131 15.09 6.90 -7.80
C ASP A 131 15.95 6.40 -8.97
N THR A 132 15.35 6.22 -10.14
CA THR A 132 16.05 5.82 -11.38
C THR A 132 16.48 7.00 -12.24
N GLY A 133 16.08 8.23 -11.89
CA GLY A 133 16.43 9.45 -12.63
C GLY A 133 15.68 9.64 -13.94
N VAL A 134 14.57 8.91 -14.15
CA VAL A 134 13.76 9.01 -15.37
C VAL A 134 12.82 10.20 -15.26
N GLU A 135 13.20 11.34 -15.86
CA GLU A 135 12.40 12.57 -15.81
C GLU A 135 11.18 12.56 -16.75
N ARG A 136 11.30 11.87 -17.91
CA ARG A 136 10.28 11.85 -18.95
C ARG A 136 10.02 10.41 -19.39
N PRO A 137 9.25 9.63 -18.61
CA PRO A 137 8.95 8.26 -18.98
C PRO A 137 8.03 8.22 -20.21
N SER A 138 8.26 7.25 -21.08
CA SER A 138 7.37 6.97 -22.22
C SER A 138 6.01 6.46 -21.73
N PRO A 139 4.95 6.54 -22.57
CA PRO A 139 3.66 5.93 -22.23
C PRO A 139 3.76 4.43 -21.95
N MET A 140 4.65 3.71 -22.65
CA MET A 140 4.83 2.27 -22.45
C MET A 140 5.53 2.00 -21.13
N LEU A 141 6.60 2.74 -20.79
CA LEU A 141 7.25 2.62 -19.49
C LEU A 141 6.31 2.93 -18.34
N LEU A 142 5.55 4.03 -18.41
CA LEU A 142 4.53 4.35 -17.40
C LEU A 142 3.51 3.23 -17.24
N THR A 143 3.05 2.64 -18.34
CA THR A 143 2.13 1.51 -18.32
C THR A 143 2.77 0.29 -17.66
N THR A 144 4.03 -0.02 -17.98
CA THR A 144 4.80 -1.10 -17.34
C THR A 144 4.91 -0.91 -15.84
N LEU A 145 5.25 0.29 -15.36
CA LEU A 145 5.34 0.58 -13.93
C LEU A 145 3.98 0.45 -13.22
N ARG A 146 2.91 0.94 -13.84
CA ARG A 146 1.53 0.79 -13.34
C ARG A 146 1.09 -0.67 -13.31
N CYS A 147 1.46 -1.48 -14.30
CA CYS A 147 1.15 -2.91 -14.27
C CYS A 147 1.93 -3.63 -13.18
N TRP A 148 3.18 -3.23 -12.92
CA TRP A 148 3.99 -3.85 -11.88
C TRP A 148 3.43 -3.58 -10.47
N THR A 149 2.85 -2.41 -10.19
CA THR A 149 2.18 -2.19 -8.88
C THR A 149 1.02 -3.17 -8.66
N VAL A 150 0.29 -3.53 -9.72
CA VAL A 150 -0.76 -4.57 -9.66
C VAL A 150 -0.17 -5.97 -9.45
N VAL A 151 1.00 -6.27 -10.03
CA VAL A 151 1.73 -7.53 -9.77
C VAL A 151 2.10 -7.65 -8.29
N VAL A 152 2.59 -6.56 -7.68
CA VAL A 152 2.90 -6.51 -6.25
C VAL A 152 1.64 -6.77 -5.41
N GLU A 153 0.54 -6.07 -5.69
CA GLU A 153 -0.72 -6.24 -4.97
C GLU A 153 -1.27 -7.67 -5.05
N GLY A 154 -1.31 -8.23 -6.26
CA GLY A 154 -1.76 -9.61 -6.49
C GLY A 154 -0.87 -10.61 -5.76
N THR A 155 0.45 -10.40 -5.77
CA THR A 155 1.41 -11.26 -5.06
C THR A 155 1.19 -11.23 -3.55
N LEU A 156 1.05 -10.04 -2.96
CA LEU A 156 0.80 -9.90 -1.53
C LEU A 156 -0.56 -10.49 -1.15
N LEU A 157 -1.59 -10.33 -1.98
CA LEU A 157 -2.89 -10.95 -1.76
C LEU A 157 -2.77 -12.49 -1.73
N THR A 158 -2.10 -13.09 -2.71
CA THR A 158 -1.87 -14.54 -2.76
C THR A 158 -1.06 -15.02 -1.57
N TRP A 159 0.05 -14.35 -1.25
CA TRP A 159 0.89 -14.66 -0.09
C TRP A 159 0.10 -14.65 1.22
N LEU A 160 -0.73 -13.63 1.44
CA LEU A 160 -1.56 -13.50 2.63
C LEU A 160 -2.69 -14.54 2.70
N GLN A 161 -3.09 -15.17 1.61
CA GLN A 161 -4.24 -16.10 1.57
C GLN A 161 -3.83 -17.55 1.57
N GLU A 162 -2.92 -17.89 0.67
CA GLU A 162 -2.56 -19.27 0.36
C GLU A 162 -1.31 -19.70 1.13
N GLY A 163 -0.50 -18.75 1.61
CA GLY A 163 0.81 -19.03 2.16
C GLY A 163 1.77 -19.60 1.10
N GLY A 164 2.82 -20.29 1.52
CA GLY A 164 3.73 -21.01 0.62
C GLY A 164 4.86 -20.19 -0.01
N LEU A 165 4.79 -18.86 0.01
CA LEU A 165 5.92 -17.98 -0.31
C LEU A 165 6.64 -17.56 0.98
N GLU A 166 7.95 -17.73 1.01
CA GLU A 166 8.80 -17.23 2.09
C GLU A 166 8.92 -15.71 1.97
N ARG A 167 8.53 -14.99 3.04
CA ARG A 167 8.54 -13.52 3.08
C ARG A 167 9.92 -12.94 2.77
N GLU A 168 10.98 -13.63 3.18
CA GLU A 168 12.38 -13.20 3.02
C GLU A 168 12.81 -13.05 1.55
N HIS A 169 12.11 -13.69 0.62
CA HIS A 169 12.44 -13.64 -0.81
C HIS A 169 11.44 -12.82 -1.65
N LEU A 170 10.33 -12.36 -1.05
CA LEU A 170 9.27 -11.68 -1.81
C LEU A 170 9.72 -10.34 -2.39
N ASP A 171 10.47 -9.56 -1.62
CA ASP A 171 10.93 -8.24 -2.04
C ASP A 171 11.93 -8.34 -3.18
N GLU A 172 12.93 -9.23 -3.06
CA GLU A 172 13.93 -9.46 -4.09
C GLU A 172 13.28 -9.92 -5.39
N TRP A 173 12.45 -10.96 -5.27
CA TRP A 173 11.77 -11.52 -6.43
C TRP A 173 10.86 -10.51 -7.12
N LEU A 174 10.09 -9.71 -6.38
CA LEU A 174 9.23 -8.67 -6.97
C LEU A 174 10.02 -7.58 -7.67
N VAL A 175 11.17 -7.17 -7.14
CA VAL A 175 12.04 -6.21 -7.81
C VAL A 175 12.68 -6.82 -9.07
N ASP A 176 13.10 -8.08 -9.02
CA ASP A 176 13.61 -8.78 -10.20
C ASP A 176 12.54 -8.91 -11.31
N GLN A 177 11.27 -9.13 -10.94
CA GLN A 177 10.14 -9.06 -11.88
C GLN A 177 10.04 -7.68 -12.54
N LEU A 178 10.22 -6.58 -11.79
CA LEU A 178 10.22 -5.24 -12.38
C LEU A 178 11.35 -5.09 -13.40
N VAL A 179 12.57 -5.52 -13.04
CA VAL A 179 13.74 -5.43 -13.94
C VAL A 179 13.46 -6.18 -15.24
N ALA A 180 12.87 -7.37 -15.18
CA ALA A 180 12.48 -8.13 -16.36
C ALA A 180 11.41 -7.41 -17.19
N MET A 181 10.36 -6.87 -16.56
CA MET A 181 9.29 -6.12 -17.23
C MET A 181 9.83 -4.86 -17.93
N VAL A 182 10.70 -4.10 -17.26
CA VAL A 182 11.35 -2.92 -17.84
C VAL A 182 12.28 -3.32 -18.99
N GLY A 183 13.05 -4.40 -18.86
CA GLY A 183 13.91 -4.89 -19.93
C GLY A 183 13.14 -5.27 -21.21
N VAL A 184 11.93 -5.82 -21.07
CA VAL A 184 11.03 -6.05 -22.22
C VAL A 184 10.59 -4.74 -22.86
N THR A 185 10.22 -3.74 -22.05
CA THR A 185 9.85 -2.40 -22.55
C THR A 185 11.00 -1.75 -23.32
N GLU A 186 12.21 -1.78 -22.80
CA GLU A 186 13.41 -1.23 -23.44
C GLU A 186 13.76 -1.91 -24.76
N HIS A 187 13.48 -3.21 -24.89
CA HIS A 187 13.64 -3.90 -26.17
C HIS A 187 12.76 -3.30 -27.28
N HIS A 188 11.57 -2.81 -26.91
CA HIS A 188 10.64 -2.15 -27.82
C HIS A 188 10.90 -0.63 -27.96
N GLU A 189 11.56 0.00 -26.99
CA GLU A 189 11.93 1.42 -26.96
C GLU A 189 13.45 1.61 -26.88
N ARG A 190 14.11 1.75 -28.03
CA ARG A 190 15.59 1.80 -28.15
C ARG A 190 16.29 2.90 -27.35
N ASP A 191 15.56 3.86 -26.77
CA ASP A 191 16.10 5.02 -26.03
C ASP A 191 15.85 4.96 -24.50
N THR A 192 15.22 3.90 -23.98
CA THR A 192 14.94 3.74 -22.53
C THR A 192 16.05 2.88 -21.88
N THR A 193 16.65 3.32 -20.77
CA THR A 193 17.76 2.62 -20.07
C THR A 193 17.61 2.56 -18.54
N MET A 194 16.37 2.43 -18.07
CA MET A 194 16.00 2.28 -16.68
C MET A 194 16.41 0.94 -16.04
N SER A 195 16.41 -0.17 -16.78
CA SER A 195 16.71 -1.52 -16.24
C SER A 195 18.12 -1.60 -15.65
N SER A 196 19.06 -0.81 -16.18
CA SER A 196 20.44 -0.74 -15.71
C SER A 196 20.56 -0.14 -14.29
N ALA A 197 19.71 0.83 -13.95
CA ALA A 197 19.68 1.48 -12.64
C ALA A 197 19.08 0.58 -11.54
N LEU A 198 18.31 -0.42 -11.93
CA LEU A 198 17.61 -1.36 -11.05
C LEU A 198 18.31 -2.73 -10.95
N ARG A 199 19.58 -2.86 -11.33
CA ARG A 199 20.30 -4.13 -11.13
C ARG A 199 20.83 -4.26 -9.69
N PRO A 200 20.89 -5.48 -9.13
CA PRO A 200 21.53 -5.70 -7.84
C PRO A 200 23.00 -5.25 -7.87
N PRO A 201 23.53 -4.67 -6.78
CA PRO A 201 24.96 -4.39 -6.66
C PRO A 201 25.75 -5.72 -6.70
N GLY A 202 26.83 -5.73 -7.49
CA GLY A 202 27.68 -6.92 -7.69
C GLY A 202 28.63 -7.20 -6.54
#